data_AF-A0A9W7XSA7-F1
#
_entry.id   AF-A0A9W7XSA7-F1
#
_cell.length_a   1.000
_cell.length_b   1.000
_cell.length_c   1.000
_cell.angle_alpha   90.00
_cell.angle_beta   90.00
_cell.angle_gamma   90.00
#
_symmetry.space_group_name_H-M   'P 1'
#
loop_
_entity.id
_entity.type
_entity.pdbx_description
1 polymer ?
#
loop_
_entity_poly.entity_id
_entity_poly.type
_entity_poly.pdbx_seq_one_letter_code
_entity_poly.pdbx_strand_id
1 'polypeptide(L)'
;MLHKLPDTVQDRGTPIGELTWIITTVADTIAWDVLPRKQFHKLFRHDAAVAALFRNFMLADHIMRFYGVHPQSSPALPAMHKHPLWATLELEIEKCLAQVPRLLKEDGRRKRCEKQIKHFKQTIAARTN
;
A
#
# COMPACT_ATOMS: atom_id res chain seq x y z
N MET A 1 -3.67 19.52 4.99
CA MET A 1 -3.98 19.27 3.57
C MET A 1 -4.62 17.89 3.35
N LEU A 2 -4.15 16.83 4.03
CA LEU A 2 -4.77 15.49 3.99
C LEU A 2 -6.20 15.42 4.58
N HIS A 3 -6.52 16.18 5.63
CA HIS A 3 -7.87 16.25 6.20
C HIS A 3 -8.94 16.94 5.31
N LYS A 4 -8.55 17.49 4.15
CA LYS A 4 -9.49 18.14 3.21
C LYS A 4 -9.94 17.21 2.08
N LEU A 5 -9.42 15.99 2.01
CA LEU A 5 -9.91 15.03 1.03
C LEU A 5 -11.27 14.50 1.49
N PRO A 6 -12.28 14.47 0.59
CA PRO A 6 -13.63 14.05 0.94
C PRO A 6 -13.60 12.62 1.48
N ASP A 7 -14.19 12.49 2.66
CA ASP A 7 -14.16 11.32 3.54
C ASP A 7 -14.95 10.14 2.96
N THR A 8 -14.37 9.44 1.99
CA THR A 8 -14.94 8.18 1.51
C THR A 8 -13.83 7.19 1.21
N VAL A 9 -13.21 6.68 2.28
CA VAL A 9 -12.25 5.56 2.27
C VAL A 9 -12.80 4.32 1.54
N GLN A 10 -14.11 4.26 1.31
CA GLN A 10 -14.83 3.17 0.65
C GLN A 10 -14.92 3.31 -0.89
N ASP A 11 -14.74 4.51 -1.45
CA ASP A 11 -14.93 4.71 -2.90
C ASP A 11 -13.59 4.61 -3.64
N ARG A 12 -13.42 3.52 -4.41
CA ARG A 12 -12.21 3.22 -5.20
C ARG A 12 -11.91 4.25 -6.29
N GLY A 13 -12.84 5.16 -6.58
CA GLY A 13 -12.65 6.29 -7.49
C GLY A 13 -12.03 7.54 -6.86
N THR A 14 -11.76 7.52 -5.55
CA THR A 14 -11.11 8.65 -4.85
C THR A 14 -9.60 8.42 -4.72
N PRO A 15 -8.77 9.48 -4.76
CA PRO A 15 -7.31 9.37 -4.62
C PRO A 15 -6.87 8.69 -3.31
N ILE A 16 -7.70 8.74 -2.24
CA ILE A 16 -7.47 7.99 -0.99
C ILE A 16 -7.74 6.49 -1.15
N GLY A 17 -8.83 6.12 -1.81
CA GLY A 17 -9.17 4.73 -2.09
C GLY A 17 -8.11 4.06 -2.97
N GLU A 18 -7.62 4.76 -3.98
CA GLU A 18 -6.52 4.27 -4.84
C GLU A 18 -5.23 4.06 -4.06
N LEU A 19 -4.86 5.02 -3.19
CA LEU A 19 -3.67 4.90 -2.36
C LEU A 19 -3.75 3.70 -1.41
N THR A 20 -4.91 3.51 -0.81
CA THR A 20 -5.19 2.36 0.06
C THR A 20 -5.07 1.05 -0.73
N TRP A 21 -5.58 1.02 -1.96
CA TRP A 21 -5.45 -0.14 -2.84
C TRP A 21 -3.99 -0.42 -3.24
N ILE A 22 -3.19 0.60 -3.53
CA ILE A 22 -1.75 0.45 -3.84
C ILE A 22 -1.00 -0.09 -2.62
N ILE A 23 -1.19 0.49 -1.43
CA ILE A 23 -0.54 0.05 -0.19
C ILE A 23 -0.87 -1.42 0.09
N THR A 24 -2.16 -1.78 0.03
CA THR A 24 -2.61 -3.16 0.27
C THR A 24 -2.07 -4.13 -0.77
N THR A 25 -2.04 -3.76 -2.04
CA THR A 25 -1.49 -4.60 -3.12
C THR A 25 0.01 -4.82 -2.96
N VAL A 26 0.78 -3.77 -2.62
CA VAL A 26 2.22 -3.88 -2.39
C VAL A 26 2.49 -4.75 -1.17
N ALA A 27 1.81 -4.51 -0.06
CA ALA A 27 1.98 -5.29 1.16
C ALA A 27 1.66 -6.78 0.94
N ASP A 28 0.57 -7.11 0.24
CA ASP A 28 0.22 -8.49 -0.09
C ASP A 28 1.25 -9.14 -1.03
N THR A 29 1.83 -8.38 -1.97
CA THR A 29 2.88 -8.89 -2.88
C THR A 29 4.18 -9.18 -2.14
N ILE A 30 4.60 -8.28 -1.24
CA ILE A 30 5.79 -8.48 -0.40
C ILE A 30 5.59 -9.67 0.55
N ALA A 31 4.41 -9.76 1.16
CA ALA A 31 4.08 -10.89 2.03
C ALA A 31 4.11 -12.21 1.25
N TRP A 32 3.68 -12.23 -0.01
CA TRP A 32 3.76 -13.40 -0.87
C TRP A 32 5.20 -13.79 -1.23
N ASP A 33 6.07 -12.82 -1.50
CA ASP A 33 7.45 -13.07 -1.91
C ASP A 33 8.33 -13.55 -0.74
N VAL A 34 8.17 -12.95 0.44
CA VAL A 34 9.05 -13.24 1.59
C VAL A 34 8.53 -14.40 2.45
N LEU A 35 7.21 -14.63 2.54
CA LEU A 35 6.66 -15.67 3.41
C LEU A 35 6.52 -17.03 2.71
N PRO A 36 6.78 -18.15 3.41
CA PRO A 36 6.43 -19.47 2.91
C PRO A 36 4.92 -19.58 2.66
N ARG A 37 4.51 -20.23 1.56
CA ARG A 37 3.09 -20.39 1.15
C ARG A 37 2.15 -20.78 2.29
N LYS A 38 2.55 -21.74 3.14
CA LYS A 38 1.75 -22.19 4.29
C LYS A 38 1.50 -21.07 5.31
N GLN A 39 2.52 -20.25 5.58
CA GLN A 39 2.44 -19.15 6.52
C GLN A 39 1.67 -17.97 5.94
N PHE A 40 1.86 -17.66 4.66
CA PHE A 40 1.07 -16.66 3.95
C PHE A 40 -0.43 -16.99 3.99
N HIS A 41 -0.82 -18.22 3.64
CA HIS A 41 -2.22 -18.63 3.69
C HIS A 41 -2.80 -18.54 5.12
N LYS A 42 -2.02 -18.92 6.15
CA LYS A 42 -2.48 -18.84 7.53
C LYS A 42 -2.69 -17.40 8.02
N LEU A 43 -1.79 -16.48 7.67
CA LEU A 43 -1.81 -15.10 8.17
C LEU A 43 -2.69 -14.16 7.33
N PHE A 44 -2.68 -14.32 6.00
CA PHE A 44 -3.35 -13.40 5.08
C PHE A 44 -4.67 -13.95 4.49
N ARG A 45 -4.90 -15.27 4.54
CA ARG A 45 -6.09 -15.90 3.91
C ARG A 45 -7.06 -16.56 4.90
N HIS A 46 -6.68 -16.74 6.17
CA HIS A 46 -7.55 -17.39 7.14
C HIS A 46 -8.53 -16.43 7.81
N ASP A 47 -8.03 -15.28 8.28
CA ASP A 47 -8.83 -14.25 8.97
C ASP A 47 -8.53 -12.87 8.38
N ALA A 48 -9.58 -12.17 7.97
CA ALA A 48 -9.50 -10.83 7.39
C ALA A 48 -8.98 -9.78 8.38
N ALA A 49 -9.30 -9.91 9.67
CA ALA A 49 -8.84 -8.98 10.71
C ALA A 49 -7.35 -9.17 10.98
N VAL A 50 -6.89 -10.42 11.09
CA VAL A 50 -5.47 -10.75 11.23
C VAL A 50 -4.69 -10.28 9.99
N ALA A 51 -5.22 -10.52 8.80
CA ALA A 51 -4.61 -10.04 7.56
C ALA A 51 -4.49 -8.51 7.53
N ALA A 52 -5.52 -7.78 7.98
CA ALA A 52 -5.46 -6.33 8.09
C ALA A 52 -4.43 -5.87 9.11
N LEU A 53 -4.33 -6.55 10.25
CA LEU A 53 -3.33 -6.27 11.28
C LEU A 53 -1.90 -6.47 10.75
N PHE A 54 -1.64 -7.57 10.05
CA PHE A 54 -0.31 -7.83 9.47
C PHE A 54 0.04 -6.84 8.36
N ARG A 55 -0.91 -6.45 7.50
CA ARG A 55 -0.70 -5.37 6.52
C ARG A 55 -0.32 -4.05 7.19
N ASN A 56 -1.05 -3.68 8.25
CA ASN A 56 -0.76 -2.47 9.01
C ASN A 56 0.57 -2.57 9.77
N PHE A 57 0.91 -3.75 10.28
CA PHE A 57 2.19 -4.02 10.92
C PHE A 57 3.35 -3.89 9.94
N MET A 58 3.23 -4.38 8.71
CA MET A 58 4.25 -4.22 7.68
C MET A 58 4.52 -2.74 7.37
N LEU A 59 3.45 -1.95 7.26
CA LEU A 59 3.58 -0.51 7.07
C LEU A 59 4.21 0.16 8.29
N ALA A 60 3.81 -0.24 9.50
CA ALA A 60 4.38 0.26 10.74
C ALA A 60 5.87 -0.11 10.86
N ASP A 61 6.27 -1.33 10.51
CA ASP A 61 7.67 -1.78 10.48
C ASP A 61 8.51 -0.93 9.53
N HIS A 62 7.97 -0.64 8.35
CA HIS A 62 8.63 0.26 7.39
C HIS A 62 8.83 1.67 7.98
N ILE A 63 7.77 2.27 8.53
CA ILE A 63 7.81 3.64 9.09
C ILE A 63 8.69 3.72 10.35
N MET A 64 8.48 2.81 11.31
CA MET A 64 9.15 2.81 12.61
C MET A 64 10.67 2.63 12.48
N ARG A 65 11.14 1.93 11.43
CA ARG A 65 12.57 1.78 11.16
C ARG A 65 13.26 3.08 10.78
N PHE A 66 12.56 4.04 10.16
CA PHE A 66 13.12 5.38 9.95
C PHE A 66 13.40 6.11 11.27
N TYR A 67 12.67 5.78 12.33
CA TYR A 67 12.87 6.30 13.68
C TYR A 67 13.78 5.41 14.54
N GLY A 68 14.44 4.40 13.96
CA GLY A 68 15.31 3.47 14.68
C GLY A 68 14.57 2.46 15.57
N VAL A 69 13.25 2.33 15.42
CA VAL A 69 12.44 1.36 16.17
C VAL A 69 12.26 0.08 15.34
N HIS A 70 12.39 -1.07 16.00
CA HIS A 70 12.26 -2.40 15.39
C HIS A 70 11.06 -3.14 15.97
N PRO A 71 9.87 -2.97 15.40
CA PRO A 71 8.71 -3.70 15.86
C PRO A 71 8.85 -5.20 15.57
N GLN A 72 8.34 -6.02 16.48
CA GLN A 72 8.40 -7.47 16.39
C GLN A 72 6.99 -8.05 16.43
N SER A 73 6.73 -9.05 15.58
CA SER A 73 5.47 -9.79 15.55
C SER A 73 5.65 -11.21 16.10
N SER A 74 4.57 -11.78 16.61
CA SER A 74 4.44 -13.22 16.83
C SER A 74 3.31 -13.75 15.95
N PRO A 75 3.56 -14.67 15.00
CA PRO A 75 4.84 -15.32 14.67
C PRO A 75 5.90 -14.35 14.13
N ALA A 76 7.17 -14.71 14.33
CA ALA A 76 8.30 -13.93 13.83
C ALA A 76 8.25 -13.89 12.30
N LEU A 77 8.14 -12.68 11.76
CA LEU A 77 8.22 -12.44 10.33
C LEU A 77 9.68 -12.16 9.94
N PRO A 78 10.13 -12.63 8.77
CA PRO A 78 11.42 -12.24 8.21
C PRO A 78 11.48 -10.73 7.94
N ALA A 79 12.68 -10.21 7.73
CA ALA A 79 12.92 -8.79 7.46
C ALA A 79 12.32 -8.34 6.12
N MET A 80 11.05 -7.90 6.13
CA MET A 80 10.33 -7.47 4.93
C MET A 80 10.60 -6.01 4.52
N HIS A 81 11.16 -5.18 5.42
CA HIS A 81 11.42 -3.75 5.18
C HIS A 81 12.43 -3.46 4.06
N LYS A 82 13.34 -4.39 3.74
CA LYS A 82 14.36 -4.18 2.68
C LYS A 82 13.86 -4.48 1.27
N HIS A 83 12.58 -4.85 1.12
CA HIS A 83 12.05 -5.26 -0.16
C HIS A 83 11.99 -4.07 -1.15
N PRO A 84 12.48 -4.19 -2.40
CA PRO A 84 12.51 -3.08 -3.37
C PRO A 84 11.11 -2.56 -3.77
N LEU A 85 10.06 -3.33 -3.51
CA LEU A 85 8.68 -2.86 -3.70
C LEU A 85 8.29 -1.72 -2.75
N TRP A 86 8.92 -1.59 -1.57
CA TRP A 86 8.67 -0.45 -0.69
C TRP A 86 9.10 0.87 -1.35
N ALA A 87 10.26 0.90 -2.01
CA ALA A 87 10.68 2.07 -2.79
C ALA A 87 9.72 2.38 -3.95
N THR A 88 9.11 1.33 -4.54
CA THR A 88 8.09 1.51 -5.58
C THR A 88 6.81 2.11 -4.98
N LEU A 89 6.41 1.66 -3.79
CA LEU A 89 5.28 2.22 -3.06
C LEU A 89 5.49 3.71 -2.74
N GLU A 90 6.66 4.07 -2.19
CA GLU A 90 7.00 5.46 -1.85
C GLU A 90 6.88 6.38 -3.07
N LEU A 91 7.41 5.96 -4.22
CA LEU A 91 7.30 6.71 -5.47
C LEU A 91 5.84 6.90 -5.92
N GLU A 92 5.00 5.87 -5.80
CA GLU A 92 3.58 5.99 -6.17
C GLU A 92 2.80 6.89 -5.20
N ILE A 93 3.14 6.85 -3.90
CA ILE A 93 2.59 7.78 -2.90
C ILE A 93 2.96 9.22 -3.26
N GLU A 94 4.23 9.50 -3.60
CA GLU A 94 4.69 10.83 -4.01
C GLU A 94 3.97 11.34 -5.26
N LYS A 95 3.81 10.50 -6.29
CA LYS A 95 3.07 10.84 -7.50
C LYS A 95 1.60 11.15 -7.22
N CYS A 96 0.97 10.41 -6.31
CA CYS A 96 -0.41 10.65 -5.87
C CYS A 96 -0.49 12.00 -5.12
N LEU A 97 0.39 12.22 -4.15
CA LEU A 97 0.44 13.46 -3.36
C LEU A 97 0.70 14.70 -4.23
N ALA A 98 1.53 14.60 -5.27
CA ALA A 98 1.78 15.69 -6.21
C ALA A 98 0.52 16.13 -6.98
N GLN A 99 -0.48 15.25 -7.11
CA GLN A 99 -1.75 15.54 -7.79
C GLN A 99 -2.80 16.11 -6.85
N VAL A 100 -2.72 15.84 -5.54
CA VAL A 100 -3.66 16.33 -4.53
C VAL A 100 -3.84 17.86 -4.57
N PRO A 101 -2.79 18.71 -4.64
CA PRO A 101 -2.96 20.16 -4.72
C PRO A 101 -3.67 20.64 -5.99
N ARG A 102 -3.56 19.90 -7.09
CA ARG A 102 -4.25 20.20 -8.36
C ARG A 102 -5.73 19.82 -8.26
N LEU A 103 -6.01 18.65 -7.69
CA LEU A 103 -7.38 18.16 -7.46
C LEU A 103 -8.15 19.05 -6.48
N LEU A 104 -7.51 19.54 -5.41
CA LEU A 104 -8.11 20.48 -4.45
C LEU A 104 -8.39 21.87 -5.04
N LYS A 105 -7.80 22.23 -6.17
CA LYS A 105 -8.08 23.48 -6.91
C LYS A 105 -9.13 23.30 -8.01
N GLU A 106 -9.35 22.08 -8.48
CA GLU A 106 -10.29 21.71 -9.54
C GLU A 106 -11.45 20.87 -8.98
N ASP A 107 -12.31 21.45 -8.16
CA ASP A 107 -13.43 20.79 -7.45
C ASP A 107 -14.53 20.15 -8.35
N GLY A 108 -14.30 19.99 -9.66
CA GLY A 108 -15.36 19.71 -10.63
C GLY A 108 -15.19 18.51 -11.58
N ARG A 109 -14.04 17.81 -11.63
CA ARG A 109 -13.84 16.75 -12.65
C ARG A 109 -13.22 15.47 -12.08
N ARG A 110 -14.07 14.62 -11.51
CA ARG A 110 -13.81 13.27 -10.93
C ARG A 110 -13.18 12.22 -11.89
N LYS A 111 -12.61 12.57 -13.05
CA LYS A 111 -12.31 11.59 -14.13
C LYS A 111 -10.83 11.30 -14.41
N ARG A 112 -9.86 11.73 -13.59
CA ARG A 112 -8.43 11.66 -14.01
C ARG A 112 -7.55 10.58 -13.37
N CYS A 113 -7.98 9.93 -12.30
CA CYS A 113 -7.10 9.05 -11.51
C CYS A 113 -6.88 7.64 -12.11
N GLU A 114 -7.78 7.14 -12.97
CA GLU A 114 -7.68 5.81 -13.62
C GLU A 114 -6.37 5.54 -14.39
N LYS A 115 -5.66 6.58 -14.85
CA LYS A 115 -4.41 6.40 -15.63
C LYS A 115 -3.27 5.84 -14.77
N GLN A 116 -3.21 6.17 -13.48
CA GLN A 116 -2.14 5.70 -12.61
C GLN A 116 -2.30 4.23 -12.23
N ILE A 117 -3.53 3.79 -11.95
CA ILE A 117 -3.83 2.37 -11.68
C ILE A 117 -3.40 1.49 -12.85
N LYS A 118 -3.63 1.91 -14.09
CA LYS A 118 -3.22 1.13 -15.28
C LYS A 118 -1.70 1.00 -15.37
N HIS A 119 -0.96 2.09 -15.15
CA HIS A 119 0.49 2.06 -15.17
C HIS A 119 1.06 1.21 -14.02
N PHE A 120 0.53 1.35 -12.80
CA PHE A 120 0.97 0.54 -11.66
C PHE A 120 0.69 -0.95 -11.85
N LYS A 121 -0.50 -1.31 -12.36
CA LYS A 121 -0.82 -2.71 -12.72
C LYS A 121 0.15 -3.28 -13.74
N GLN A 122 0.57 -2.48 -14.72
CA GLN A 122 1.57 -2.88 -15.71
C GLN A 122 2.97 -3.05 -15.09
N THR A 123 3.38 -2.15 -14.19
CA THR A 123 4.69 -2.22 -13.50
C THR A 123 4.80 -3.42 -12.58
N ILE A 124 3.71 -3.78 -11.87
CA ILE A 124 3.68 -5.00 -11.07
C ILE A 124 3.70 -6.22 -11.99
N ALA A 125 2.84 -6.28 -13.01
CA ALA A 125 2.79 -7.41 -13.95
C ALA A 125 4.11 -7.65 -14.69
N ALA A 126 4.88 -6.60 -15.00
CA ALA A 126 6.18 -6.70 -15.65
C ALA A 126 7.30 -7.21 -14.72
N ARG A 127 7.09 -7.23 -13.40
CA ARG A 127 8.06 -7.72 -12.41
C ARG A 127 7.74 -9.12 -11.88
N THR A 128 6.55 -9.66 -12.18
CA THR A 128 6.12 -11.01 -11.75
C THR A 128 6.37 -12.12 -12.77
N ASN A 129 7.08 -11.84 -13.86
CA ASN A 129 7.53 -12.80 -14.89
C ASN A 129 9.05 -12.86 -14.91
#